data_AF-A0A496NGI4-F1
#
_entry.id   AF-A0A496NGI4-F1
#
_cell.length_a   1.000
_cell.length_b   1.000
_cell.length_c   1.000
_cell.angle_alpha   90.00
_cell.angle_beta   90.00
_cell.angle_gamma   90.00
#
_symmetry.space_group_name_H-M   'P 1'
#
loop_
_entity.id
_entity.type
_entity.pdbx_description
1 polymer ?
#
loop_
_entity_poly.entity_id
_entity_poly.type
_entity_poly.pdbx_seq_one_letter_code
_entity_poly.pdbx_strand_id
1 'polypeptide(L)'
;MNTDISRLLHGIDKGELFFKDVLAFIEANYTYIPVEFYNGELVNPAGTNEGSAKIFSLAKLHNLSQLDTLKLFAEHYQAVLADPKGDNHANIRNFIHYGWLAFAMPVNALTLR
;
A
#
# COMPACT_ATOMS: atom_id res chain seq x y z
N MET A 1 -7.77 -12.95 9.07
CA MET A 1 -7.49 -12.34 7.76
C MET A 1 -8.72 -12.57 6.89
N ASN A 2 -9.30 -11.51 6.30
CA ASN A 2 -10.44 -11.66 5.38
C ASN A 2 -9.98 -12.51 4.18
N THR A 3 -10.79 -13.50 3.77
CA THR A 3 -10.44 -14.51 2.75
C THR A 3 -9.99 -13.88 1.44
N ASP A 4 -10.53 -12.71 1.09
CA ASP A 4 -10.19 -11.99 -0.13
C ASP A 4 -8.78 -11.38 -0.11
N ILE A 5 -8.34 -10.85 1.04
CA ILE A 5 -6.99 -10.29 1.18
C ILE A 5 -5.95 -11.40 1.11
N SER A 6 -6.23 -12.55 1.72
CA SER A 6 -5.34 -13.71 1.62
C SER A 6 -5.19 -14.19 0.16
N ARG A 7 -6.27 -14.17 -0.62
CA ARG A 7 -6.22 -14.52 -2.06
C ARG A 7 -5.43 -13.49 -2.86
N LEU A 8 -5.61 -12.20 -2.56
CA LEU A 8 -4.88 -11.12 -3.20
C LEU A 8 -3.37 -11.26 -2.97
N LEU A 9 -2.95 -11.43 -1.71
CA LEU A 9 -1.54 -11.65 -1.36
C LEU A 9 -0.98 -12.93 -1.97
N HIS A 10 -1.76 -14.02 -1.99
CA HIS A 10 -1.33 -15.27 -2.61
C HIS A 10 -1.09 -15.12 -4.11
N GLY A 11 -1.98 -14.43 -4.83
CA GLY A 11 -1.81 -14.16 -6.26
C GLY A 11 -0.57 -13.32 -6.56
N ILE A 12 -0.25 -12.35 -5.70
CA ILE A 12 0.99 -11.57 -5.79
C ILE A 12 2.21 -12.46 -5.55
N ASP A 13 2.18 -13.28 -4.50
CA ASP A 13 3.29 -14.20 -4.17
C ASP A 13 3.56 -15.22 -5.31
N LYS A 14 2.55 -15.54 -6.13
CA LYS A 14 2.67 -16.36 -7.33
C LYS A 14 3.13 -15.61 -8.58
N GLY A 15 3.20 -14.28 -8.54
CA GLY A 15 3.48 -13.44 -9.69
C GLY A 15 2.32 -13.39 -10.71
N GLU A 16 1.11 -13.75 -10.28
CA GLU A 16 -0.10 -13.77 -11.11
C GLU A 16 -0.86 -12.44 -11.06
N LEU A 17 -0.65 -11.66 -10.00
CA LEU A 17 -1.26 -10.35 -9.80
C LEU A 17 -0.21 -9.25 -9.69
N PHE A 18 -0.54 -8.11 -10.26
CA PHE A 18 0.29 -6.91 -10.33
C PHE A 18 -0.34 -5.77 -9.53
N PHE A 19 0.40 -4.68 -9.37
CA PHE A 19 -0.04 -3.51 -8.60
C PHE A 19 -1.38 -2.96 -9.11
N LYS A 20 -1.57 -2.92 -10.42
CA LYS A 20 -2.85 -2.51 -11.04
C LYS A 20 -4.04 -3.38 -10.61
N ASP A 21 -3.82 -4.67 -10.36
CA ASP A 21 -4.88 -5.61 -9.99
C ASP A 21 -5.27 -5.41 -8.53
N VAL A 22 -4.30 -5.04 -7.68
CA VAL A 22 -4.57 -4.58 -6.31
C VAL A 22 -5.39 -3.30 -6.31
N LEU A 23 -5.08 -2.34 -7.18
CA LEU A 23 -5.88 -1.11 -7.32
C LEU A 23 -7.29 -1.42 -7.83
N ALA A 24 -7.43 -2.31 -8.82
CA ALA A 24 -8.73 -2.75 -9.33
C ALA A 24 -9.57 -3.44 -8.23
N PHE A 25 -8.95 -4.27 -7.40
CA PHE A 25 -9.60 -4.87 -6.24
C PHE A 25 -10.10 -3.79 -5.26
N ILE A 26 -9.30 -2.77 -4.98
CA ILE A 26 -9.72 -1.66 -4.12
C ILE A 26 -10.89 -0.90 -4.75
N GLU A 27 -10.81 -0.57 -6.04
CA GLU A 27 -11.82 0.19 -6.77
C GLU A 27 -13.15 -0.55 -6.92
N ALA A 28 -13.14 -1.89 -6.92
CA ALA A 28 -14.36 -2.69 -6.93
C ALA A 28 -15.07 -2.69 -5.57
N ASN A 29 -14.32 -2.73 -4.46
CA ASN A 29 -14.85 -3.03 -3.12
C ASN A 29 -14.95 -1.80 -2.19
N TYR A 30 -14.27 -0.71 -2.51
CA TYR A 30 -14.15 0.45 -1.64
C TYR A 30 -14.43 1.76 -2.39
N THR A 31 -14.88 2.75 -1.63
CA THR A 31 -14.94 4.15 -2.06
C THR A 31 -13.72 4.87 -1.51
N TYR A 32 -12.97 5.53 -2.40
CA TYR A 32 -11.76 6.28 -2.08
C TYR A 32 -12.04 7.78 -1.94
N ILE A 33 -11.42 8.41 -0.95
CA ILE A 33 -11.29 9.87 -0.85
C ILE A 33 -9.81 10.27 -0.79
N PRO A 34 -9.39 11.35 -1.48
CA PRO A 34 -8.05 11.89 -1.31
C PRO A 34 -7.78 12.27 0.15
N VAL A 35 -6.64 11.85 0.69
CA VAL A 35 -6.24 12.13 2.07
C VAL A 35 -4.76 12.41 2.17
N GLU A 36 -4.39 13.29 3.09
CA GLU A 36 -3.00 13.47 3.48
C GLU A 36 -2.55 12.31 4.37
N PHE A 37 -1.32 11.84 4.17
CA PHE A 37 -0.70 10.86 5.04
C PHE A 37 0.81 11.07 5.19
N TYR A 38 1.34 10.55 6.30
CA TYR A 38 2.73 10.63 6.71
C TYR A 38 3.31 9.21 6.72
N ASN A 39 4.51 9.05 6.19
CA ASN A 39 5.17 7.77 6.08
C ASN A 39 6.67 7.97 6.29
N GLY A 40 7.13 7.80 7.53
CA GLY A 40 8.49 8.16 7.90
C GLY A 40 8.71 9.66 7.79
N GLU A 41 9.68 10.03 6.97
CA GLU A 41 10.05 11.43 6.72
C GLU A 41 9.23 12.05 5.57
N LEU A 42 8.40 11.25 4.89
CA LEU A 42 7.57 11.72 3.78
C LEU A 42 6.22 12.22 4.25
N VAL A 43 5.89 13.43 3.81
CA VAL A 43 4.53 13.99 3.84
C VAL A 43 3.93 13.85 2.45
N ASN A 44 2.75 13.26 2.37
CA ASN A 44 2.02 13.05 1.12
C ASN A 44 0.72 13.85 1.18
N PRO A 45 0.64 15.03 0.56
CA PRO A 45 -0.59 15.81 0.49
C PRO A 45 -1.74 15.03 -0.17
N ALA A 46 -2.98 15.38 0.16
CA ALA A 46 -4.15 14.82 -0.49
C ALA A 46 -4.09 14.99 -2.02
N GLY A 47 -4.40 13.92 -2.76
CA GLY A 47 -4.32 13.88 -4.23
C GLY A 47 -2.91 13.59 -4.77
N THR A 48 -1.93 13.32 -3.90
CA THR A 48 -0.59 12.86 -4.30
C THR A 48 -0.38 11.41 -3.88
N ASN A 49 0.44 10.68 -4.64
CA ASN A 49 0.78 9.29 -4.34
C ASN A 49 -0.45 8.41 -4.04
N GLU A 50 -1.55 8.62 -4.76
CA GLU A 50 -2.86 8.05 -4.45
C GLU A 50 -2.86 6.52 -4.44
N GLY A 51 -2.04 5.89 -5.28
CA GLY A 51 -1.81 4.45 -5.22
C GLY A 51 -1.30 4.00 -3.85
N SER A 52 -0.31 4.71 -3.29
CA SER A 52 0.19 4.42 -1.94
C SER A 52 -0.87 4.69 -0.87
N ALA A 53 -1.62 5.79 -0.98
CA ALA A 53 -2.71 6.10 -0.05
C ALA A 53 -3.77 4.98 -0.02
N LYS A 54 -4.15 4.44 -1.19
CA LYS A 54 -5.06 3.31 -1.33
C LYS A 54 -4.50 2.04 -0.68
N ILE A 55 -3.24 1.68 -0.93
CA ILE A 55 -2.61 0.49 -0.33
C ILE A 55 -2.57 0.60 1.20
N PHE A 56 -2.07 1.71 1.74
CA PHE A 56 -1.95 1.87 3.18
C PHE A 56 -3.31 1.91 3.87
N SER A 57 -4.32 2.50 3.22
CA SER A 57 -5.69 2.50 3.72
C SER A 57 -6.27 1.09 3.78
N LEU A 58 -6.11 0.29 2.72
CA LEU A 58 -6.53 -1.11 2.68
C LEU A 58 -5.83 -1.91 3.77
N ALA A 59 -4.52 -1.75 3.88
CA ALA A 59 -3.71 -2.45 4.87
C ALA A 59 -4.12 -2.11 6.30
N LYS A 60 -4.42 -0.83 6.57
CA LYS A 60 -4.91 -0.36 7.87
C LYS A 60 -6.32 -0.90 8.18
N LEU A 61 -7.22 -0.98 7.20
CA LEU A 61 -8.56 -1.58 7.39
C LEU A 61 -8.50 -3.05 7.79
N HIS A 62 -7.53 -3.79 7.23
CA HIS A 62 -7.40 -5.23 7.46
C HIS A 62 -6.32 -5.60 8.49
N ASN A 63 -5.74 -4.62 9.18
CA ASN A 63 -4.68 -4.79 10.17
C ASN A 63 -3.49 -5.63 9.65
N LEU A 64 -3.02 -5.31 8.43
CA LEU A 64 -1.95 -6.06 7.80
C LEU A 64 -0.59 -5.77 8.43
N SER A 65 0.27 -6.79 8.43
CA SER A 65 1.67 -6.63 8.82
C SER A 65 2.41 -5.67 7.87
N GLN A 66 3.56 -5.15 8.30
CA GLN A 66 4.40 -4.32 7.43
C GLN A 66 4.78 -5.07 6.15
N LEU A 67 5.16 -6.36 6.27
CA LEU A 67 5.53 -7.18 5.12
C LEU A 67 4.36 -7.41 4.17
N ASP A 68 3.17 -7.75 4.67
CA ASP A 68 2.00 -7.96 3.80
C ASP A 68 1.57 -6.66 3.13
N THR A 69 1.70 -5.53 3.82
CA THR A 69 1.46 -4.20 3.25
C THR A 69 2.43 -3.89 2.12
N LEU A 70 3.72 -4.19 2.30
CA LEU A 70 4.73 -4.05 1.25
C LEU A 70 4.44 -4.95 0.05
N LYS A 71 3.99 -6.19 0.29
CA LYS A 71 3.60 -7.11 -0.79
C LYS A 71 2.47 -6.57 -1.65
N LEU A 72 1.52 -5.80 -1.10
CA LEU A 72 0.45 -5.17 -1.89
C LEU A 72 0.95 -4.17 -2.96
N PHE A 73 2.21 -3.71 -2.88
CA PHE A 73 2.84 -2.94 -3.95
C PHE A 73 3.39 -3.79 -5.10
N ALA A 74 3.29 -5.13 -5.00
CA ALA A 74 3.60 -6.10 -6.05
C ALA A 74 4.95 -5.84 -6.75
N GLU A 75 4.98 -5.66 -8.06
CA GLU A 75 6.19 -5.44 -8.86
C GLU A 75 6.97 -4.20 -8.43
N HIS A 76 6.32 -3.17 -7.87
CA HIS A 76 7.01 -1.97 -7.39
C HIS A 76 7.82 -2.24 -6.11
N TYR A 77 7.34 -3.13 -5.23
CA TYR A 77 8.13 -3.56 -4.08
C TYR A 77 9.35 -4.37 -4.52
N GLN A 78 9.18 -5.28 -5.49
CA GLN A 78 10.31 -6.04 -6.04
C GLN A 78 11.34 -5.13 -6.72
N ALA A 79 10.90 -4.11 -7.46
CA ALA A 79 11.79 -3.13 -8.06
C ALA A 79 12.64 -2.38 -7.03
N VAL A 80 12.04 -2.00 -5.88
CA VAL A 80 12.77 -1.35 -4.78
C VAL A 80 13.79 -2.30 -4.14
N LEU A 81 13.45 -3.57 -3.95
CA LEU A 81 14.38 -4.58 -3.42
C LEU A 81 15.55 -4.84 -4.39
N ALA A 82 15.28 -4.84 -5.70
CA ALA A 82 16.28 -5.04 -6.73
C ALA A 82 17.23 -3.84 -6.92
N ASP A 83 16.79 -2.64 -6.52
CA ASP A 83 17.61 -1.42 -6.53
C ASP A 83 17.66 -0.75 -5.15
N PRO A 84 18.52 -1.22 -4.23
CA PRO A 84 18.63 -0.65 -2.89
C PRO A 84 19.13 0.81 -2.85
N LYS A 85 19.77 1.30 -3.93
CA LYS A 85 20.35 2.65 -3.99
C LYS A 85 19.50 3.64 -4.80
N GLY A 86 18.45 3.18 -5.46
CA GLY A 86 17.51 4.04 -6.19
C GLY A 86 16.72 4.99 -5.28
N ASP A 87 16.11 5.98 -5.92
CA ASP A 87 15.27 7.02 -5.30
C ASP A 87 13.79 6.92 -5.70
N ASN A 88 13.45 5.97 -6.57
CA ASN A 88 12.07 5.70 -6.97
C ASN A 88 11.22 5.14 -5.82
N HIS A 89 9.89 5.26 -5.94
CA HIS A 89 8.93 4.71 -4.97
C HIS A 89 9.22 5.08 -3.51
N ALA A 90 9.42 6.37 -3.25
CA ALA A 90 9.83 6.88 -1.94
C ALA A 90 8.94 6.38 -0.77
N ASN A 91 7.64 6.20 -0.98
CA ASN A 91 6.72 5.63 0.01
C ASN A 91 7.05 4.16 0.38
N ILE A 92 7.39 3.32 -0.59
CA ILE A 92 7.77 1.93 -0.34
C ILE A 92 9.08 1.91 0.47
N ARG A 93 10.07 2.72 0.08
CA ARG A 93 11.36 2.82 0.76
C ARG A 93 11.23 3.30 2.21
N ASN A 94 10.45 4.37 2.43
CA ASN A 94 10.18 4.87 3.78
C ASN A 94 9.46 3.81 4.62
N PHE A 95 8.48 3.12 4.05
CA PHE A 95 7.73 2.13 4.78
C PHE A 95 8.53 0.85 5.06
N ILE A 96 9.54 0.50 4.25
CA ILE A 96 10.52 -0.55 4.59
C ILE A 96 11.32 -0.15 5.83
N HIS A 97 11.78 1.11 5.90
CA HIS A 97 12.67 1.56 6.97
C HIS A 97 11.93 1.82 8.29
N TYR A 98 10.82 2.52 8.25
CA TYR A 98 10.11 2.98 9.45
C TYR A 98 8.87 2.15 9.80
N GLY A 99 8.26 1.49 8.81
CA GLY A 99 7.05 0.70 8.99
C GLY A 99 5.88 1.48 9.58
N TRP A 100 4.97 0.75 10.24
CA TRP A 100 3.78 1.35 10.84
C TRP A 100 4.08 2.32 11.99
N LEU A 101 5.25 2.25 12.63
CA LEU A 101 5.59 3.10 13.77
C LEU A 101 5.71 4.58 13.41
N ALA A 102 6.16 4.90 12.19
CA ALA A 102 6.22 6.27 11.69
C ALA A 102 5.17 6.55 10.60
N PHE A 103 4.10 5.76 10.56
CA PHE A 103 3.00 5.96 9.64
C PHE A 103 1.84 6.66 10.35
N ALA A 104 1.34 7.75 9.77
CA ALA A 104 0.15 8.41 10.26
C ALA A 104 -0.80 8.76 9.10
N MET A 105 -2.05 8.39 9.28
CA MET A 105 -3.13 8.72 8.37
C MET A 105 -4.36 9.02 9.22
N PRO A 106 -4.70 10.32 9.42
CA PRO A 106 -5.74 10.75 10.35
C PRO A 106 -7.11 10.16 10.02
N VAL A 107 -7.43 10.06 8.73
CA VAL A 107 -8.68 9.52 8.21
C VAL A 107 -8.35 8.37 7.27
N ASN A 108 -8.99 7.22 7.43
CA ASN A 108 -8.82 6.14 6.47
C ASN A 108 -9.40 6.58 5.11
N ALA A 109 -8.61 6.48 4.04
CA ALA A 109 -9.02 6.93 2.72
C ALA A 109 -10.08 6.03 2.07
N LEU A 110 -10.32 4.84 2.63
CA LEU A 110 -11.23 3.84 2.09
C LEU A 110 -12.40 3.57 3.04
N THR A 111 -13.59 3.56 2.46
CA THR A 111 -14.81 3.07 3.10
C THR A 111 -15.35 1.90 2.29
N LEU A 112 -15.80 0.83 2.96
CA LEU A 112 -16.42 -0.31 2.27
C LEU A 112 -17.67 0.17 1.51
N ARG A 113 -17.86 -0.34 0.30
CA ARG A 113 -19.07 -0.11 -0.48
C ARG A 113 -20.27 -0.89 0.02
#